data_AF-A0A455U358-F1
#
_entry.id   AF-A0A455U358-F1
#
_cell.length_a   1.000
_cell.length_b   1.000
_cell.length_c   1.000
_cell.angle_alpha   90.00
_cell.angle_beta   90.00
_cell.angle_gamma   90.00
#
_symmetry.space_group_name_H-M   'P 1'
#
loop_
_entity.id
_entity.type
_entity.pdbx_description
1 polymer ?
#
loop_
_entity_poly.entity_id
_entity_poly.type
_entity_poly.pdbx_seq_one_letter_code
_entity_poly.pdbx_strand_id
1 'polypeptide(L)'
;MRKKFAQEVGFLPPVVHIRDNLELPPNTYVLSMKGAEIGRAEAQPGKWLAINPGQVSGELQGTQTQDPAFGLPAVWIDANQREHAQVYGYTVVDASTVIATHLNHLLHRHSPEMLGRQEVQRLLDKMGDDQKRWSKK
;
A
#
# COMPACT_ATOMS: atom_id res chain seq x y z
N MET A 1 1.76 5.17 7.32
CA MET A 1 0.96 3.94 7.15
C MET A 1 0.52 3.33 8.49
N ARG A 2 1.38 2.62 9.24
CA ARG A 2 0.96 1.87 10.47
C ARG A 2 0.18 2.69 11.51
N LYS A 3 0.60 3.93 11.80
CA LYS A 3 -0.12 4.83 12.72
C LYS A 3 -1.53 5.17 12.23
N LYS A 4 -1.67 5.48 10.94
CA LYS A 4 -2.95 5.82 10.30
C LYS A 4 -3.91 4.63 10.33
N PHE A 5 -3.42 3.44 9.93
CA PHE A 5 -4.19 2.20 10.07
C PHE A 5 -4.68 1.98 11.51
N ALA A 6 -3.82 2.18 12.52
CA ALA A 6 -4.21 1.97 13.91
C ALA A 6 -5.28 2.96 14.39
N GLN A 7 -5.30 4.18 13.86
CA GLN A 7 -6.34 5.17 14.13
C GLN A 7 -7.67 4.81 13.46
N GLU A 8 -7.62 4.26 12.25
CA GLU A 8 -8.82 3.93 11.45
C GLU A 8 -9.44 2.58 11.85
N VAL A 9 -8.61 1.56 12.10
CA VAL A 9 -9.03 0.17 12.34
C VAL A 9 -9.04 -0.19 13.83
N GLY A 10 -8.31 0.56 14.66
CA GLY A 10 -8.34 0.40 16.13
C GLY A 10 -7.27 -0.54 16.72
N PHE A 11 -6.37 -1.10 15.92
CA PHE A 11 -5.23 -1.88 16.42
C PHE A 11 -3.95 -1.65 15.60
N LEU A 12 -2.80 -1.94 16.21
CA LEU A 12 -1.51 -1.82 15.53
C LEU A 12 -1.30 -3.02 14.60
N PRO A 13 -1.05 -2.80 13.29
CA PRO A 13 -0.78 -3.90 12.39
C PRO A 13 0.61 -4.50 12.71
N PRO A 14 0.82 -5.79 12.40
CA PRO A 14 2.11 -6.45 12.55
C PRO A 14 3.26 -5.71 11.85
N VAL A 15 4.50 -6.02 12.24
CA VAL A 15 5.69 -5.48 11.58
C VAL A 15 5.83 -6.10 10.20
N VAL A 16 6.10 -5.26 9.20
CA VAL A 16 6.39 -5.69 7.83
C VAL A 16 7.87 -6.07 7.76
N HIS A 17 8.15 -7.30 7.36
CA HIS A 17 9.51 -7.78 7.12
C HIS A 17 9.81 -7.68 5.63
N ILE A 18 10.90 -6.99 5.29
CA ILE A 18 11.38 -6.86 3.92
C ILE A 18 12.51 -7.87 3.72
N ARG A 19 12.44 -8.63 2.63
CA ARG A 19 13.45 -9.64 2.26
C ARG A 19 13.68 -9.57 0.76
N ASP A 20 14.93 -9.71 0.35
CA ASP A 20 15.26 -9.89 -1.05
C ASP A 20 14.91 -11.33 -1.47
N ASN A 21 14.35 -11.46 -2.67
CA ASN A 21 14.11 -12.75 -3.30
C ASN A 21 14.62 -12.71 -4.74
N LEU A 22 15.75 -13.35 -4.98
CA LEU A 22 16.43 -13.38 -6.28
C LEU A 22 15.72 -14.26 -7.33
N GLU A 23 14.73 -15.05 -6.90
CA GLU A 23 13.90 -15.86 -7.81
C GLU A 23 12.78 -15.02 -8.46
N LEU A 24 12.48 -13.83 -7.92
CA LEU A 24 11.49 -12.95 -8.52
C LEU A 24 12.03 -12.33 -9.81
N PRO A 25 11.18 -12.13 -10.84
CA PRO A 25 11.55 -11.35 -12.01
C PRO A 25 12.01 -9.93 -11.61
N PRO A 26 12.82 -9.26 -12.43
CA PRO A 26 13.23 -7.89 -12.19
C PRO A 26 12.03 -6.98 -11.92
N ASN A 27 12.20 -5.99 -11.04
CA ASN A 27 11.17 -5.00 -10.69
C ASN A 27 9.88 -5.58 -10.11
N THR A 28 9.84 -6.86 -9.76
CA THR A 28 8.67 -7.52 -9.17
C THR A 28 8.79 -7.54 -7.65
N TYR A 29 7.68 -7.28 -6.97
CA TYR A 29 7.56 -7.51 -5.53
C TYR A 29 6.35 -8.39 -5.22
N VAL A 30 6.46 -9.13 -4.11
CA VAL A 30 5.40 -9.98 -3.58
C VAL A 30 5.11 -9.55 -2.15
N LEU A 31 3.82 -9.41 -1.85
CA LEU A 31 3.31 -9.17 -0.51
C LEU A 31 2.73 -10.48 0.01
N SER A 32 3.24 -10.94 1.15
CA SER A 32 2.83 -12.20 1.77
C SER A 32 2.36 -12.00 3.21
N MET A 33 1.33 -12.74 3.61
CA MET A 33 0.84 -12.79 4.99
C MET A 33 0.80 -14.25 5.46
N LYS A 34 1.41 -14.53 6.63
CA LYS A 34 1.53 -15.89 7.19
C LYS A 34 2.11 -16.92 6.20
N GLY A 35 3.00 -16.47 5.32
CA GLY A 35 3.64 -17.30 4.28
C GLY A 35 2.83 -17.46 2.99
N ALA A 36 1.57 -17.02 2.94
CA ALA A 36 0.76 -17.03 1.72
C ALA A 36 0.90 -15.70 0.96
N GLU A 37 1.02 -15.78 -0.37
CA GLU A 37 0.98 -14.60 -1.25
C GLU A 37 -0.42 -13.97 -1.22
N ILE A 38 -0.49 -12.67 -0.91
CA ILE A 38 -1.73 -11.88 -0.87
C ILE A 38 -1.76 -10.78 -1.94
N GLY A 39 -0.61 -10.51 -2.58
CA GLY A 39 -0.53 -9.60 -3.70
C GLY A 39 0.84 -9.63 -4.37
N ARG A 40 0.85 -9.29 -5.65
CA ARG A 40 2.03 -9.24 -6.50
C ARG A 40 1.87 -8.11 -7.50
N ALA A 41 2.93 -7.35 -7.73
CA ALA A 41 2.95 -6.37 -8.79
C ALA A 41 4.38 -6.02 -9.19
N GLU A 42 4.48 -5.21 -10.24
CA GLU A 42 5.73 -4.61 -10.70
C GLU A 42 5.83 -3.16 -10.23
N ALA A 43 7.04 -2.72 -9.92
CA ALA A 43 7.36 -1.33 -9.61
C ALA A 43 8.70 -0.98 -10.27
N GLN A 44 8.69 -0.04 -11.23
CA GLN A 44 9.88 0.34 -12.00
C GLN A 44 10.66 1.46 -11.30
N PRO A 45 11.84 1.19 -10.69
CA PRO A 45 12.62 2.23 -10.04
C PRO A 45 13.05 3.31 -11.03
N GLY A 46 13.02 4.58 -10.59
CA GLY A 46 13.37 5.73 -11.44
C GLY A 46 12.27 6.18 -12.40
N LYS A 47 11.17 5.43 -12.52
CA LYS A 47 9.98 5.82 -13.29
C LYS A 47 8.81 6.24 -12.40
N TRP A 48 7.78 6.76 -13.06
CA TRP A 48 6.56 7.25 -12.44
C TRP A 48 5.37 6.50 -13.00
N LEU A 49 4.42 6.14 -12.15
CA LEU A 49 3.16 5.56 -12.56
C LEU A 49 2.14 6.67 -12.74
N ALA A 50 1.67 6.87 -13.98
CA ALA A 50 0.59 7.77 -14.31
C ALA A 50 -0.72 6.97 -14.35
N ILE A 51 -1.58 7.17 -13.35
CA ILE A 51 -2.83 6.45 -13.15
C ILE A 51 -3.98 7.27 -13.77
N ASN A 52 -4.80 6.63 -14.59
CA ASN A 52 -5.98 7.22 -15.21
C ASN A 52 -7.21 7.07 -14.28
N PRO A 53 -7.74 8.16 -13.68
CA PRO A 53 -8.92 8.10 -12.83
C PRO A 53 -10.25 8.05 -13.61
N GLY A 54 -10.20 8.05 -14.95
CA GLY A 54 -11.35 7.96 -15.85
C GLY A 54 -11.61 9.21 -16.70
N GLN A 55 -11.00 10.35 -16.38
CA GLN A 55 -11.21 11.63 -17.06
C GLN A 55 -9.87 12.25 -17.51
N VAL A 56 -9.18 11.58 -18.44
CA VAL A 56 -7.93 12.10 -19.01
C VAL A 56 -8.16 12.75 -20.37
N SER A 57 -7.40 13.80 -20.68
CA SER A 57 -7.52 14.57 -21.92
C SER A 57 -6.53 14.15 -23.02
N GLY A 58 -5.67 13.17 -22.74
CA GLY A 58 -4.69 12.64 -23.69
C GLY A 58 -4.07 11.32 -23.25
N GLU A 59 -3.29 10.72 -24.14
CA GLU A 59 -2.54 9.49 -23.89
C GLU A 59 -1.05 9.79 -23.64
N LEU A 60 -0.38 8.89 -22.91
CA LEU A 60 1.03 9.00 -22.57
C LEU A 60 1.83 7.89 -23.25
N GLN A 61 3.05 8.19 -23.64
CA GLN A 61 3.97 7.18 -24.16
C GLN A 61 4.70 6.49 -23.00
N GLY A 62 4.60 5.17 -22.93
CA GLY A 62 5.23 4.39 -21.88
C GLY A 62 4.74 2.95 -21.84
N THR A 63 5.09 2.26 -20.75
CA THR A 63 4.69 0.86 -20.55
C THR A 63 3.31 0.83 -19.90
N GLN A 64 2.31 0.37 -20.65
CA GLN A 64 0.94 0.19 -20.17
C GLN A 64 0.89 -0.86 -19.05
N THR A 65 0.10 -0.59 -18.01
CA THR A 65 -0.05 -1.46 -16.84
C THR A 65 -1.36 -1.12 -16.10
N GLN A 66 -1.53 -1.63 -14.88
CA GLN A 66 -2.63 -1.30 -13.99
C GLN A 66 -2.08 -0.93 -12.61
N ASP A 67 -2.74 0.01 -11.95
CA ASP A 67 -2.49 0.29 -10.53
C ASP A 67 -2.83 -0.95 -9.69
N PRO A 68 -1.90 -1.47 -8.88
CA PRO A 68 -2.12 -2.73 -8.17
C PRO A 68 -3.06 -2.60 -6.96
N ALA A 69 -3.34 -1.39 -6.47
CA ALA A 69 -4.25 -1.20 -5.35
C ALA A 69 -5.71 -1.24 -5.80
N PHE A 70 -6.05 -0.56 -6.89
CA PHE A 70 -7.41 -0.30 -7.33
C PHE A 70 -7.75 -0.88 -8.71
N GLY A 71 -6.77 -1.41 -9.44
CA GLY A 71 -6.95 -1.99 -10.78
C GLY A 71 -7.20 -0.94 -11.87
N LEU A 72 -6.85 0.33 -11.62
CA LEU A 72 -7.06 1.41 -12.57
C LEU A 72 -6.04 1.33 -13.72
N PRO A 73 -6.41 1.66 -14.98
CA PRO A 73 -5.46 1.75 -16.08
C PRO A 73 -4.35 2.74 -15.76
N ALA A 74 -3.11 2.37 -16.04
CA ALA A 74 -1.95 3.21 -15.74
C ALA A 74 -0.81 3.01 -16.73
N VAL A 75 0.12 3.96 -16.77
CA VAL A 75 1.28 3.93 -17.65
C VAL A 75 2.54 4.25 -16.86
N TRP A 76 3.58 3.43 -16.99
CA TRP A 76 4.92 3.79 -16.52
C TRP A 76 5.56 4.78 -17.49
N ILE A 77 5.86 5.98 -16.98
CA ILE A 77 6.42 7.09 -17.73
C ILE A 77 7.77 7.52 -17.14
N ASP A 78 8.60 8.14 -17.97
CA ASP A 78 9.84 8.77 -17.55
C ASP A 78 9.59 10.09 -16.80
N ALA A 79 10.58 10.53 -16.03
CA ALA A 79 10.45 11.71 -15.16
C ALA A 79 10.11 13.00 -15.94
N ASN A 80 10.54 13.11 -17.20
CA ASN A 80 10.27 14.27 -18.06
C ASN A 80 8.80 14.36 -18.52
N GLN A 81 8.03 13.28 -18.43
CA GLN A 81 6.61 13.25 -18.83
C GLN A 81 5.66 13.57 -17.67
N ARG A 82 6.16 13.75 -16.43
CA ARG A 82 5.32 13.90 -15.23
C ARG A 82 4.39 15.10 -15.29
N GLU A 83 4.94 16.28 -15.60
CA GLU A 83 4.16 17.52 -15.65
C GLU A 83 3.08 17.42 -16.73
N HIS A 84 3.43 16.87 -17.89
CA HIS A 84 2.50 16.63 -18.99
C HIS A 84 1.38 15.67 -18.59
N ALA A 85 1.72 14.55 -17.94
CA ALA A 85 0.74 13.59 -17.43
C ALA A 85 -0.24 14.22 -16.44
N GLN A 86 0.23 15.10 -15.55
CA GLN A 86 -0.63 15.83 -14.64
C GLN A 86 -1.56 16.80 -15.37
N VAL A 87 -1.07 17.52 -16.39
CA VAL A 87 -1.90 18.37 -17.26
C VAL A 87 -2.99 17.57 -17.96
N TYR A 88 -2.70 16.33 -18.36
CA TYR A 88 -3.68 15.41 -18.93
C TYR A 88 -4.65 14.81 -17.92
N GLY A 89 -4.53 15.12 -16.62
CA GLY A 89 -5.44 14.65 -15.58
C GLY A 89 -5.05 13.31 -14.96
N TYR A 90 -3.85 12.79 -15.24
CA TYR A 90 -3.36 11.59 -14.58
C TYR A 90 -2.92 11.89 -13.14
N THR A 91 -3.16 10.92 -12.25
CA THR A 91 -2.52 10.92 -10.93
C THR A 91 -1.14 10.30 -11.07
N VAL A 92 -0.08 11.07 -10.81
CA VAL A 92 1.30 10.64 -11.03
C VAL A 92 1.99 10.36 -9.70
N VAL A 93 2.50 9.15 -9.52
CA VAL A 93 3.15 8.70 -8.27
C VAL A 93 4.47 7.97 -8.56
N ASP A 94 5.43 8.02 -7.64
CA ASP A 94 6.68 7.27 -7.79
C ASP A 94 6.49 5.78 -7.45
N ALA A 95 7.46 4.95 -7.86
CA ALA A 95 7.43 3.51 -7.62
C ALA A 95 7.33 3.13 -6.14
N SER A 96 7.93 3.90 -5.24
CA SER A 96 7.85 3.62 -3.79
C SER A 96 6.45 3.85 -3.24
N THR A 97 5.76 4.87 -3.75
CA THR A 97 4.39 5.22 -3.42
C THR A 97 3.42 4.19 -3.96
N VAL A 98 3.67 3.60 -5.14
CA VAL A 98 2.89 2.47 -5.67
C VAL A 98 2.93 1.28 -4.71
N ILE A 99 4.13 0.87 -4.28
CA ILE A 99 4.29 -0.25 -3.34
C ILE A 99 3.61 0.07 -2.01
N ALA A 100 3.81 1.28 -1.47
CA ALA A 100 3.22 1.70 -0.21
C ALA A 100 1.69 1.74 -0.25
N THR A 101 1.11 2.19 -1.37
CA THR A 101 -0.35 2.25 -1.58
C THR A 101 -0.94 0.86 -1.69
N HIS A 102 -0.31 -0.03 -2.46
CA HIS A 102 -0.72 -1.42 -2.58
C HIS A 102 -0.66 -2.15 -1.24
N LEU A 103 0.45 -2.00 -0.50
CA LEU A 103 0.57 -2.56 0.84
C LEU A 103 -0.51 -2.02 1.78
N ASN A 104 -0.76 -0.72 1.79
CA ASN A 104 -1.80 -0.14 2.63
C ASN A 104 -3.19 -0.67 2.25
N HIS A 105 -3.49 -0.81 0.96
CA HIS A 105 -4.74 -1.39 0.48
C HIS A 105 -4.93 -2.82 0.97
N LEU A 106 -3.92 -3.68 0.81
CA LEU A 106 -3.98 -5.07 1.27
C LEU A 106 -4.05 -5.17 2.81
N LEU A 107 -3.37 -4.29 3.54
CA LEU A 107 -3.49 -4.24 5.00
C LEU A 107 -4.94 -3.98 5.43
N HIS A 108 -5.66 -3.07 4.77
CA HIS A 108 -7.07 -2.83 5.08
C HIS A 108 -7.94 -4.02 4.68
N ARG A 109 -7.73 -4.56 3.48
CA ARG A 109 -8.47 -5.71 2.94
C ARG A 109 -8.36 -6.94 3.84
N HIS A 110 -7.17 -7.21 4.36
CA HIS A 110 -6.86 -8.37 5.21
C HIS A 110 -6.86 -8.05 6.71
N SER A 111 -7.37 -6.88 7.11
CA SER A 111 -7.42 -6.48 8.53
C SER A 111 -8.11 -7.49 9.46
N PRO A 112 -9.19 -8.20 9.07
CA PRO A 112 -9.80 -9.20 9.95
C PRO A 112 -8.88 -10.39 10.23
N GLU A 113 -8.07 -10.80 9.25
CA GLU A 113 -7.15 -11.95 9.37
C GLU A 113 -5.91 -11.62 10.22
N MET A 114 -5.59 -10.33 10.34
CA MET A 114 -4.50 -9.81 11.17
C MET A 114 -4.91 -9.63 12.64
N LEU A 115 -6.21 -9.56 12.94
CA LEU A 115 -6.70 -9.45 14.32
C LEU A 115 -6.68 -10.83 14.99
N GLY A 116 -5.49 -11.26 15.41
CA GLY A 116 -5.29 -12.52 16.12
C GLY A 116 -5.53 -12.42 17.63
N ARG A 117 -5.36 -13.55 18.33
CA ARG A 117 -5.43 -13.61 19.80
C ARG A 117 -4.45 -12.64 20.47
N GLN A 118 -3.24 -12.49 19.92
CA GLN A 118 -2.23 -11.59 20.48
C GLN A 118 -2.65 -10.12 20.35
N GLU A 119 -3.19 -9.72 19.20
CA GLU A 119 -3.69 -8.37 18.98
C GLU A 119 -4.87 -8.07 19.91
N VAL A 120 -5.82 -9.00 20.04
CA VAL A 120 -6.95 -8.88 20.98
C VAL A 120 -6.46 -8.75 22.42
N GLN A 121 -5.50 -9.58 22.85
CA GLN A 121 -4.92 -9.47 24.20
C GLN A 121 -4.29 -8.10 24.43
N ARG A 122 -3.49 -7.58 23.48
CA ARG A 122 -2.89 -6.25 23.57
C ARG A 122 -3.94 -5.12 23.66
N LEU A 123 -5.07 -5.28 22.96
CA LEU A 123 -6.19 -4.33 23.06
C LEU A 123 -6.80 -4.34 24.45
N LEU A 124 -7.08 -5.53 25.00
CA LEU A 124 -7.61 -5.69 26.36
C LEU A 124 -6.65 -5.13 27.42
N ASP A 125 -5.36 -5.42 27.31
CA ASP A 125 -4.33 -4.92 28.23
C ASP A 125 -4.31 -3.38 28.24
N LYS A 126 -4.33 -2.76 27.05
CA LYS A 126 -4.36 -1.30 26.90
C LYS A 126 -5.63 -0.69 27.53
N MET A 127 -6.79 -1.30 27.32
CA MET A 127 -8.05 -0.84 27.93
C MET A 127 -8.03 -0.95 29.46
N GLY A 128 -7.47 -2.04 29.99
CA GLY A 128 -7.33 -2.24 31.43
C GLY A 128 -6.44 -1.19 32.10
N ASP A 129 -5.34 -0.80 31.45
CA ASP A 129 -4.46 0.26 31.93
C ASP A 129 -5.12 1.64 31.88
N ASP A 130 -5.86 1.94 30.81
CA ASP A 130 -6.65 3.17 30.71
C ASP A 130 -7.69 3.21 31.84
N GLN A 131 -8.46 2.15 32.09
CA GLN A 131 -9.48 2.11 33.14
C GLN A 131 -8.89 2.37 34.55
N LYS A 132 -7.72 1.81 34.88
CA LYS A 132 -7.03 2.08 36.15
C LYS A 132 -6.66 3.56 36.31
N ARG A 133 -6.37 4.25 35.21
CA ARG A 133 -6.06 5.68 35.20
C ARG A 133 -7.29 6.55 35.43
N TRP A 134 -8.46 6.15 34.92
CA TRP A 134 -9.73 6.85 35.15
C TRP A 134 -10.23 6.68 36.60
N SER A 135 -10.06 5.50 37.19
CA SER A 135 -10.48 5.23 38.58
C SER A 135 -9.63 5.93 39.65
N LYS A 136 -8.50 6.56 39.28
CA LYS A 136 -7.59 7.27 40.20
C LYS A 136 -7.73 8.80 40.15
N LYS A 137 -8.68 9.32 39.36
CA LYS A 137 -9.09 10.73 39.35
C LYS A 137 -10.44 10.87 40.05
#